data_AF-A0A940AXS4-F1
#
_entry.id   AF-A0A940AXS4-F1
#
_cell.length_a   1.000
_cell.length_b   1.000
_cell.length_c   1.000
_cell.angle_alpha   90.00
_cell.angle_beta   90.00
_cell.angle_gamma   90.00
#
_symmetry.space_group_name_H-M   'P 1'
#
loop_
_entity.id
_entity.type
_entity.pdbx_description
1 polymer ?
#
loop_
_entity_poly.entity_id
_entity_poly.type
_entity_poly.pdbx_seq_one_letter_code
_entity_poly.pdbx_strand_id
1 'polypeptide(L)'
;MPVAIIQKSTAKIAFAGEIRDKKLIDVFTEASISGLTGILKLKVMRNEYYFFFDKGSLIYSSNLKKTMDKTVLEIIKYSGFISREKLIKCEKEKSKAMKTILEMLIDEGFVSMLLYSKVISLAMRINVIKAMLEVSGYYSFEIKTKIDPVHGVRPIPIAQLKPISTLIEENRAAVKEVSDSLYSEIDKCSGVTYLKPNQSFIHNAITAESEYLKFFTVAVTDFIDKKWSFPSFFLKDKLLNSIAVYTFRTLVVIGLCVFLYLAIMTTTFDLKNEKISGRDFYFIRDKIAESLENFQTFEKQENLPKANGHNGNHGKSSRLKNGKK
;
A
#
# COMPACT_ATOMS: atom_id res chain seq x y z
N MET A 1 -2.98 1.40 21.05
CA MET A 1 -3.69 2.62 20.59
C MET A 1 -5.14 2.63 21.08
N PRO A 2 -5.76 3.78 21.45
CA PRO A 2 -7.14 3.79 21.91
C PRO A 2 -8.09 3.54 20.74
N VAL A 3 -8.76 2.39 20.77
CA VAL A 3 -9.98 2.14 20.01
C VAL A 3 -11.01 3.15 20.51
N ALA A 4 -11.58 3.98 19.64
CA ALA A 4 -12.67 4.87 20.03
C ALA A 4 -13.77 4.02 20.68
N ILE A 5 -13.93 4.18 22.00
CA ILE A 5 -14.90 3.42 22.79
C ILE A 5 -16.27 3.98 22.42
N ILE A 6 -17.00 3.26 21.58
CA ILE A 6 -18.38 3.60 21.24
C ILE A 6 -19.22 3.33 22.50
N GLN A 7 -19.47 4.36 23.31
CA GLN A 7 -20.49 4.30 24.35
C GLN A 7 -21.86 4.02 23.69
N LYS A 8 -22.52 2.96 24.15
CA LYS A 8 -23.90 2.60 23.77
C LYS A 8 -24.87 3.64 24.35
N SER A 9 -25.00 4.78 23.68
CA SER A 9 -26.19 5.62 23.79
C SER A 9 -27.24 5.10 22.82
N THR A 10 -28.52 5.12 23.19
CA THR A 10 -29.64 4.94 22.25
C THR A 10 -29.42 5.87 21.06
N ALA A 11 -29.11 5.27 19.91
CA ALA A 11 -28.67 5.97 18.70
C ALA A 11 -29.81 6.81 18.15
N LYS A 12 -29.79 8.13 18.37
CA LYS A 12 -30.73 9.04 17.70
C LYS A 12 -30.21 9.27 16.28
N ILE A 13 -30.87 8.66 15.30
CA ILE A 13 -30.59 8.91 13.89
C ILE A 13 -31.14 10.30 13.55
N ALA A 14 -30.29 11.18 13.03
CA ALA A 14 -30.69 12.52 12.61
C ALA A 14 -31.32 12.51 11.22
N PHE A 15 -30.64 11.88 10.28
CA PHE A 15 -31.05 11.76 8.89
C PHE A 15 -30.44 10.49 8.27
N ALA A 16 -31.12 9.94 7.28
CA ALA A 16 -30.68 8.78 6.51
C ALA A 16 -31.28 8.87 5.10
N GLY A 17 -30.63 8.22 4.14
CA GLY A 17 -31.09 8.23 2.76
C GLY A 17 -30.14 7.54 1.79
N GLU A 18 -30.42 7.70 0.50
CA GLU A 18 -29.59 7.19 -0.59
C GLU A 18 -28.71 8.30 -1.19
N ILE A 19 -27.49 7.94 -1.62
CA ILE A 19 -26.57 8.83 -2.35
C ILE A 19 -26.98 8.97 -3.84
N ARG A 20 -27.96 8.19 -4.31
CA ARG A 20 -28.43 8.31 -5.70
C ARG A 20 -29.01 9.70 -6.00
N ASP A 21 -29.71 10.28 -5.02
CA ASP A 21 -30.43 11.54 -5.18
C ASP A 21 -29.70 12.76 -4.58
N LYS A 22 -28.68 12.51 -3.74
CA LYS A 22 -27.83 13.54 -3.10
C LYS A 22 -26.37 13.16 -3.22
N LYS A 23 -25.49 14.10 -3.56
CA LYS A 23 -24.05 13.86 -3.56
C LYS A 23 -23.56 13.70 -2.13
N LEU A 24 -22.49 12.93 -1.91
CA LEU A 24 -21.92 12.75 -0.57
C LEU A 24 -21.52 14.09 0.07
N ILE A 25 -21.08 15.07 -0.73
CA ILE A 25 -20.76 16.41 -0.24
C ILE A 25 -21.98 17.14 0.34
N ASP A 26 -23.18 16.90 -0.18
CA ASP A 26 -24.41 17.52 0.30
C ASP A 26 -24.74 16.98 1.69
N VAL A 27 -24.56 15.67 1.89
CA VAL A 27 -24.73 14.99 3.18
C VAL A 27 -23.72 15.53 4.21
N PHE A 28 -22.45 15.72 3.82
CA PHE A 28 -21.45 16.35 4.68
C PHE A 28 -21.80 17.80 5.00
N THR A 29 -22.33 18.54 4.03
CA THR A 29 -22.72 19.94 4.18
C THR A 29 -23.89 20.08 5.16
N GLU A 30 -24.88 19.19 5.08
CA GLU A 30 -26.01 19.11 6.01
C GLU A 30 -25.53 18.90 7.47
N ALA A 31 -24.58 18.00 7.68
CA ALA A 31 -23.94 17.81 9.00
C ALA A 31 -23.14 19.04 9.47
N SER A 32 -22.47 19.72 8.54
CA SER A 32 -21.59 20.85 8.84
C SER A 32 -22.36 22.12 9.20
N ILE A 33 -23.35 22.51 8.39
CA ILE A 33 -24.20 23.68 8.63
C ILE A 33 -24.95 23.54 9.95
N SER A 34 -25.43 22.34 10.24
CA SER A 34 -26.16 22.04 11.48
C SER A 34 -25.23 21.89 12.70
N GLY A 35 -23.91 22.02 12.53
CA GLY A 35 -22.92 21.91 13.61
C GLY A 35 -22.95 20.56 14.34
N LEU A 36 -23.31 19.47 13.64
CA LEU A 36 -23.59 18.19 14.30
C LEU A 36 -22.31 17.51 14.79
N THR A 37 -22.47 16.83 15.92
CA THR A 37 -21.49 15.89 16.46
C THR A 37 -22.06 14.48 16.35
N GLY A 38 -21.35 13.57 15.70
CA GLY A 38 -21.92 12.28 15.35
C GLY A 38 -21.14 11.48 14.33
N ILE A 39 -21.68 10.33 13.98
CA ILE A 39 -21.06 9.38 13.06
C ILE A 39 -21.96 9.24 11.84
N LEU A 40 -21.44 9.62 10.67
CA LEU A 40 -22.06 9.28 9.41
C LEU A 40 -21.55 7.92 8.95
N LYS A 41 -22.45 6.95 8.87
CA LYS A 41 -22.19 5.63 8.28
C LYS A 41 -22.60 5.70 6.82
N LEU A 42 -21.73 5.23 5.93
CA LEU A 42 -21.97 5.13 4.50
C LEU A 42 -21.69 3.70 4.04
N LYS A 43 -22.73 3.01 3.57
CA LYS A 43 -22.65 1.66 3.01
C LYS A 43 -22.74 1.72 1.49
N VAL A 44 -21.67 1.31 0.81
CA VAL A 44 -21.54 1.31 -0.65
C VAL A 44 -21.17 -0.09 -1.11
N MET A 45 -22.12 -0.83 -1.69
CA MET A 45 -21.93 -2.22 -2.12
C MET A 45 -21.27 -3.08 -1.02
N ARG A 46 -19.97 -3.39 -1.17
CA ARG A 46 -19.16 -4.19 -0.24
C ARG A 46 -18.32 -3.33 0.71
N ASN A 47 -18.28 -2.02 0.53
CA ASN A 47 -17.51 -1.08 1.34
C ASN A 47 -18.42 -0.44 2.38
N GLU A 48 -17.89 -0.20 3.57
CA GLU A 48 -18.58 0.58 4.59
C GLU A 48 -17.59 1.60 5.16
N TYR A 49 -17.98 2.86 5.07
CA TYR A 49 -17.23 4.00 5.55
C TYR A 49 -17.91 4.59 6.78
N TYR A 50 -17.11 5.04 7.72
CA TYR A 50 -17.56 5.76 8.90
C TYR A 50 -16.83 7.09 8.94
N PHE A 51 -17.58 8.18 9.05
CA PHE A 51 -17.08 9.54 9.09
C PHE A 51 -17.51 10.17 10.41
N PHE A 52 -16.54 10.65 11.18
CA PHE A 52 -16.75 11.14 12.52
C PHE A 52 -16.71 12.67 12.51
N PHE A 53 -17.78 13.28 12.99
CA PHE A 53 -17.95 14.73 13.02
C PHE A 53 -17.92 15.24 14.45
N ASP A 54 -17.19 16.33 14.67
CA ASP A 54 -17.25 17.14 15.88
C ASP A 54 -17.59 18.57 15.48
N LYS A 55 -18.71 19.08 16.00
CA LYS A 55 -19.23 20.43 15.72
C LYS A 55 -19.22 20.78 14.22
N GLY A 56 -19.67 19.84 13.38
CA GLY A 56 -19.77 20.03 11.92
C GLY A 56 -18.44 19.95 11.15
N SER A 57 -17.32 19.66 11.82
CA SER A 57 -16.03 19.37 11.16
C SER A 57 -15.77 17.87 11.13
N LEU A 58 -15.22 17.37 10.02
CA LEU A 58 -14.82 15.97 9.94
C LEU A 58 -13.50 15.79 10.70
N ILE A 59 -13.46 14.93 11.70
CA ILE A 59 -12.29 14.73 12.58
C ILE A 59 -11.65 13.35 12.42
N TYR A 60 -12.35 12.40 11.81
CA TYR A 60 -11.80 11.09 11.50
C TYR A 60 -12.62 10.38 10.42
N SER A 61 -12.01 9.39 9.78
CA SER A 61 -12.71 8.47 8.89
C SER A 61 -12.15 7.07 8.99
N SER A 62 -12.96 6.04 8.79
CA SER A 62 -12.51 4.65 8.75
C SER A 62 -13.28 3.85 7.71
N ASN A 63 -12.65 2.81 7.17
CA ASN A 63 -13.29 1.85 6.27
C ASN A 63 -13.28 0.46 6.92
N LEU A 64 -14.42 -0.24 6.94
CA LEU A 64 -14.53 -1.54 7.60
C LEU A 64 -13.58 -2.59 7.02
N LYS A 65 -13.35 -2.59 5.70
CA LYS A 65 -12.44 -3.55 5.05
C LYS A 65 -10.98 -3.30 5.40
N LYS A 66 -10.63 -2.05 5.73
CA LYS A 66 -9.24 -1.63 5.89
C LYS A 66 -9.13 -0.66 7.06
N THR A 67 -8.69 -1.22 8.19
CA THR A 67 -8.39 -0.47 9.41
C THR A 67 -7.43 0.67 9.12
N MET A 68 -7.61 1.80 9.80
CA MET A 68 -6.76 2.97 9.62
C MET A 68 -5.27 2.65 9.79
N ASP A 69 -4.91 1.82 10.79
CA ASP A 69 -3.51 1.41 11.02
C ASP A 69 -2.88 0.72 9.82
N LYS A 70 -3.65 -0.07 9.06
CA LYS A 70 -3.17 -0.72 7.83
C LYS A 70 -2.95 0.31 6.73
N THR A 71 -3.86 1.27 6.59
CA THR A 71 -3.73 2.37 5.62
C THR A 71 -2.53 3.26 5.96
N VAL A 72 -2.35 3.63 7.23
CA VAL A 72 -1.18 4.39 7.72
C VAL A 72 0.11 3.63 7.44
N LEU A 73 0.15 2.34 7.76
CA LEU A 73 1.32 1.51 7.50
C LEU A 73 1.63 1.42 6.00
N GLU A 74 0.64 1.28 5.13
CA GLU A 74 0.86 1.30 3.69
C GLU A 74 1.41 2.64 3.20
N ILE A 75 0.82 3.75 3.62
CA ILE A 75 1.31 5.08 3.28
C ILE A 75 2.79 5.21 3.70
N ILE A 76 3.15 4.77 4.90
CA ILE A 76 4.53 4.74 5.37
C ILE A 76 5.41 3.84 4.48
N LYS A 77 4.97 2.61 4.17
CA LYS A 77 5.73 1.66 3.34
C LYS A 77 6.04 2.23 1.95
N TYR A 78 5.06 2.88 1.31
CA TYR A 78 5.20 3.42 -0.05
C TYR A 78 5.71 4.86 -0.10
N SER A 79 5.79 5.54 1.04
CA SER A 79 6.38 6.88 1.12
C SER A 79 7.90 6.87 1.01
N GLY A 80 8.58 5.73 1.17
CA GLY A 80 10.05 5.67 1.13
C GLY A 80 10.77 6.30 2.34
N PHE A 81 10.06 6.80 3.36
CA PHE A 81 10.70 7.33 4.58
C PHE A 81 11.31 6.25 5.47
N ILE A 82 10.88 5.00 5.33
CA ILE A 82 11.39 3.86 6.09
C ILE A 82 11.97 2.84 5.13
N SER A 83 13.20 2.41 5.39
CA SER A 83 13.82 1.36 4.59
C SER A 83 13.13 0.01 4.83
N ARG A 84 13.17 -0.84 3.81
CA ARG A 84 12.63 -2.21 3.89
C ARG A 84 13.25 -3.01 5.04
N GLU A 85 14.53 -2.81 5.30
CA GLU A 85 15.27 -3.47 6.39
C GLU A 85 14.67 -3.16 7.76
N LYS A 86 14.35 -1.88 8.02
CA LYS A 86 13.71 -1.46 9.27
C LYS A 86 12.32 -2.07 9.43
N LEU A 87 11.55 -2.14 8.35
CA LEU A 87 10.24 -2.81 8.34
C LEU A 87 10.36 -4.30 8.65
N ILE A 88 11.33 -4.99 8.04
CA ILE A 88 11.58 -6.42 8.29
C ILE A 88 12.01 -6.64 9.74
N LYS A 89 12.85 -5.76 10.31
CA LYS A 89 13.24 -5.81 11.72
C LYS A 89 12.01 -5.77 12.63
N CYS A 90 11.15 -4.76 12.45
CA CYS A 90 9.92 -4.64 13.23
C CYS A 90 8.97 -5.83 12.99
N GLU A 91 8.82 -6.32 11.76
CA GLU A 91 7.98 -7.50 11.48
C GLU A 91 8.45 -8.76 12.22
N LYS A 92 9.77 -8.97 12.37
CA LYS A 92 10.35 -10.08 13.14
C LYS A 92 10.12 -9.96 14.65
N GLU A 93 10.12 -8.73 15.16
CA GLU A 93 9.96 -8.45 16.59
C GLU A 93 8.48 -8.40 17.03
N LYS A 94 7.55 -8.24 16.08
CA LYS A 94 6.11 -8.16 16.30
C LYS A 94 5.55 -9.28 17.19
N SER A 95 5.93 -10.52 16.89
CA SER A 95 5.42 -11.71 17.59
C SER A 95 5.86 -11.77 19.05
N LYS A 96 6.99 -11.12 19.39
CA LYS A 96 7.53 -11.06 20.75
C LYS A 96 6.95 -9.91 21.57
N ALA A 97 6.66 -8.78 20.93
CA ALA A 97 6.27 -7.55 21.62
C ALA A 97 4.75 -7.39 21.86
N MET A 98 3.90 -8.23 21.24
CA MET A 98 2.43 -8.06 21.23
C MET A 98 1.96 -6.65 20.78
N LYS A 99 2.79 -5.97 19.97
CA LYS A 99 2.52 -4.63 19.43
C LYS A 99 2.20 -4.70 17.94
N THR A 100 1.50 -3.68 17.44
CA THR A 100 1.36 -3.50 15.99
C THR A 100 2.70 -3.08 15.38
N ILE A 101 2.87 -3.30 14.06
CA ILE A 101 4.09 -2.85 13.35
C ILE A 101 4.25 -1.34 13.48
N LEU A 102 3.16 -0.60 13.40
CA LEU A 102 3.15 0.85 13.53
C LEU A 102 3.60 1.32 14.91
N GLU A 103 3.12 0.69 15.99
CA GLU A 103 3.56 0.99 17.35
C GLU A 103 5.07 0.73 17.51
N MET A 104 5.59 -0.39 16.99
CA MET A 104 7.03 -0.65 17.04
C MET A 104 7.85 0.36 16.23
N LEU A 105 7.37 0.77 15.06
CA LEU A 105 8.06 1.79 14.25
C LEU A 105 8.14 3.14 14.97
N ILE A 106 7.14 3.48 15.78
CA ILE A 106 7.12 4.69 16.60
C ILE A 106 8.06 4.51 17.81
N ASP A 107 7.97 3.39 18.52
CA ASP A 107 8.77 3.11 19.72
C ASP A 107 10.28 3.07 19.43
N GLU A 108 10.68 2.47 18.30
CA GLU A 108 12.08 2.42 17.85
C GLU A 108 12.57 3.76 17.26
N GLY A 109 11.71 4.78 17.21
CA GLY A 109 12.02 6.11 16.68
C GLY A 109 12.16 6.16 15.16
N PHE A 110 11.76 5.11 14.43
CA PHE A 110 11.76 5.10 12.96
C PHE A 110 10.65 5.97 12.36
N VAL A 111 9.56 6.17 13.09
CA VAL A 111 8.47 7.09 12.76
C VAL A 111 8.35 8.14 13.86
N SER A 112 8.64 9.39 13.53
CA SER A 112 8.37 10.49 14.45
C SER A 112 6.87 10.72 14.61
N MET A 113 6.45 11.24 15.77
CA MET A 113 5.04 11.61 16.01
C MET A 113 4.53 12.64 15.00
N LEU A 114 5.41 13.52 14.49
CA LEU A 114 5.09 14.47 13.43
C LEU A 114 4.77 13.76 12.11
N LEU A 115 5.59 12.79 11.70
CA LEU A 115 5.33 11.99 10.49
C LEU A 115 4.05 11.18 10.65
N TYR A 116 3.85 10.54 11.81
CA TYR A 116 2.62 9.81 12.11
C TYR A 116 1.38 10.71 11.98
N SER A 117 1.40 11.89 12.60
CA SER A 117 0.32 12.89 12.50
C SER A 117 0.04 13.30 11.06
N LYS A 118 1.08 13.57 10.25
CA LYS A 118 0.91 13.87 8.82
C LYS A 118 0.25 12.69 8.08
N VAL A 119 0.73 11.47 8.31
CA VAL A 119 0.24 10.27 7.61
C VAL A 119 -1.19 9.91 8.00
N ILE A 120 -1.56 9.95 9.28
CA ILE A 120 -2.93 9.65 9.69
C ILE A 120 -3.92 10.70 9.18
N SER A 121 -3.51 11.98 9.17
CA SER A 121 -4.28 13.08 8.61
C SER A 121 -4.46 12.95 7.09
N LEU A 122 -3.44 12.43 6.39
CA LEU A 122 -3.47 12.10 4.96
C LEU A 122 -4.39 10.90 4.68
N ALA A 123 -4.27 9.82 5.45
CA ALA A 123 -5.09 8.62 5.32
C ALA A 123 -6.59 8.92 5.43
N MET A 124 -6.96 9.79 6.38
CA MET A 124 -8.32 10.28 6.53
C MET A 124 -8.83 10.99 5.27
N ARG A 125 -8.02 11.86 4.65
CA ARG A 125 -8.37 12.60 3.44
C ARG A 125 -8.49 11.69 2.21
N ILE A 126 -7.58 10.73 2.07
CA ILE A 126 -7.65 9.70 1.03
C ILE A 126 -8.98 8.93 1.14
N ASN A 127 -9.39 8.53 2.34
CA ASN A 127 -10.66 7.85 2.56
C ASN A 127 -11.87 8.71 2.16
N VAL A 128 -11.83 10.02 2.44
CA VAL A 128 -12.88 10.96 2.03
C VAL A 128 -12.99 11.03 0.51
N ILE A 129 -11.86 11.22 -0.19
CA ILE A 129 -11.83 11.27 -1.66
C ILE A 129 -12.37 9.96 -2.25
N LYS A 130 -11.93 8.82 -1.73
CA LYS A 130 -12.40 7.49 -2.18
C LYS A 130 -13.91 7.32 -2.01
N ALA A 131 -14.46 7.78 -0.89
CA ALA A 131 -15.91 7.72 -0.67
C ALA A 131 -16.68 8.70 -1.55
N MET A 132 -16.14 9.89 -1.83
CA MET A 132 -16.76 10.85 -2.75
C MET A 132 -16.78 10.35 -4.21
N LEU A 133 -15.87 9.45 -4.58
CA LEU A 133 -15.87 8.78 -5.88
C LEU A 133 -16.95 7.70 -6.01
N GLU A 134 -17.66 7.34 -4.93
CA GLU A 134 -18.74 6.35 -4.97
C GLU A 134 -20.04 6.97 -5.49
N VAL A 135 -20.74 6.28 -6.40
CA VAL A 135 -21.97 6.79 -7.06
C VAL A 135 -23.26 6.48 -6.35
N SER A 136 -23.26 5.44 -5.51
CA SER A 136 -24.50 4.93 -4.93
C SER A 136 -24.19 4.28 -3.61
N GLY A 137 -25.11 4.42 -2.66
CA GLY A 137 -24.95 3.88 -1.32
C GLY A 137 -26.04 4.40 -0.41
N TYR A 138 -26.11 3.80 0.77
CA TYR A 138 -27.02 4.21 1.84
C TYR A 138 -26.21 4.90 2.92
N TYR A 139 -26.70 6.04 3.41
CA TYR A 139 -26.09 6.73 4.53
C TYR A 139 -27.04 6.83 5.72
N SER A 140 -26.48 6.92 6.92
CA SER A 140 -27.20 7.26 8.13
C SER A 140 -26.30 8.06 9.06
N PHE A 141 -26.83 9.15 9.62
CA PHE A 141 -26.11 9.98 10.58
C PHE A 141 -26.64 9.72 11.99
N GLU A 142 -25.76 9.26 12.86
CA GLU A 142 -26.05 8.98 14.27
C GLU A 142 -25.49 10.11 15.14
N ILE A 143 -26.36 10.84 15.84
CA ILE A 143 -25.93 11.91 16.76
C ILE A 143 -25.22 11.30 17.96
N LYS A 144 -24.10 11.90 18.33
CA LYS A 144 -23.37 11.59 19.57
C LYS A 144 -23.23 12.85 20.41
N THR A 145 -23.25 12.68 21.72
CA THR A 145 -23.02 13.77 22.68
C THR A 145 -21.59 14.30 22.59
N LYS A 146 -20.64 13.39 22.33
CA LYS A 146 -19.22 13.69 22.20
C LYS A 146 -18.56 12.67 21.28
N ILE A 147 -17.59 13.11 20.50
CA ILE A 147 -16.63 12.25 19.82
C ILE A 147 -15.25 12.73 20.20
N ASP A 148 -14.42 11.82 20.73
CA ASP A 148 -13.06 12.17 21.10
C ASP A 148 -12.21 12.33 19.83
N PRO A 149 -11.43 13.42 19.72
CA PRO A 149 -10.56 13.64 18.58
C PRO A 149 -9.44 12.58 18.56
N VAL A 150 -9.09 12.13 17.36
CA VAL A 150 -7.97 11.20 17.18
C VAL A 150 -6.66 12.00 17.18
N HIS A 151 -5.73 11.61 18.03
CA HIS A 151 -4.46 12.30 18.18
C HIS A 151 -3.69 12.38 16.85
N GLY A 152 -3.20 13.57 16.51
CA GLY A 152 -2.45 13.82 15.27
C GLY A 152 -3.31 14.00 14.01
N VAL A 153 -4.63 13.81 14.07
CA VAL A 153 -5.51 14.06 12.92
C VAL A 153 -5.92 15.53 12.89
N ARG A 154 -5.72 16.21 11.75
CA ARG A 154 -6.19 17.58 11.56
C ARG A 154 -7.64 17.56 11.05
N PRO A 155 -8.58 18.24 11.73
CA PRO A 155 -9.95 18.36 11.26
C PRO A 155 -10.04 18.93 9.85
N ILE A 156 -11.07 18.50 9.12
CA ILE A 156 -11.39 18.99 7.77
C ILE A 156 -12.71 19.75 7.86
N PRO A 157 -12.68 21.09 7.73
CA PRO A 157 -13.88 21.87 7.45
C PRO A 157 -14.47 21.44 6.11
N ILE A 158 -15.79 21.18 6.06
CA ILE A 158 -16.44 20.66 4.85
C ILE A 158 -16.34 21.62 3.66
N ALA A 159 -16.17 22.92 3.90
CA ALA A 159 -15.88 23.90 2.85
C ALA A 159 -14.64 23.54 2.01
N GLN A 160 -13.64 22.88 2.59
CA GLN A 160 -12.43 22.45 1.86
C GLN A 160 -12.68 21.28 0.90
N LEU A 161 -13.81 20.56 1.04
CA LEU A 161 -14.17 19.45 0.17
C LEU A 161 -14.92 19.90 -1.09
N LYS A 162 -15.46 21.13 -1.12
CA LYS A 162 -16.21 21.66 -2.27
C LYS A 162 -15.38 21.65 -3.57
N PRO A 163 -14.13 22.14 -3.62
CA PRO A 163 -13.33 22.12 -4.85
C PRO A 163 -13.10 20.70 -5.39
N ILE A 164 -12.92 19.74 -4.48
CA ILE A 164 -12.74 18.32 -4.86
C ILE A 164 -14.06 17.75 -5.39
N SER A 165 -15.20 18.09 -4.80
CA SER A 165 -16.51 17.66 -5.32
C SER A 165 -16.72 18.14 -6.74
N THR A 166 -16.50 19.43 -7.00
CA THR A 166 -16.61 20.00 -8.35
C THR A 166 -15.66 19.31 -9.32
N LEU A 167 -14.41 19.08 -8.92
CA LEU A 167 -13.43 18.37 -9.75
C LEU A 167 -13.82 16.91 -10.04
N ILE A 168 -14.44 16.22 -9.08
CA ILE A 168 -14.98 14.85 -9.28
C ILE A 168 -16.13 14.87 -10.28
N GLU A 169 -17.00 15.88 -10.24
CA GLU A 169 -18.13 15.99 -11.16
C GLU A 169 -17.67 16.24 -12.60
N GLU A 170 -16.71 17.13 -12.78
CA GLU A 170 -16.20 17.52 -14.10
C GLU A 170 -15.23 16.48 -14.67
N ASN A 171 -14.38 15.89 -13.83
CA ASN A 171 -13.21 15.12 -14.25
C ASN A 171 -13.04 13.80 -13.47
N ARG A 172 -14.14 13.09 -13.22
CA ARG A 172 -14.17 11.88 -12.38
C ARG A 172 -13.10 10.84 -12.71
N ALA A 173 -12.90 10.56 -14.00
CA ALA A 173 -11.96 9.54 -14.45
C ALA A 173 -10.52 9.87 -14.02
N ALA A 174 -10.11 11.13 -14.20
CA ALA A 174 -8.80 11.62 -13.79
C ALA A 174 -8.63 11.58 -12.27
N VAL A 175 -9.64 12.03 -11.51
CA VAL A 175 -9.60 11.96 -10.02
C VAL A 175 -9.45 10.52 -9.55
N LYS A 176 -10.22 9.60 -10.15
CA LYS A 176 -10.15 8.17 -9.84
C LYS A 176 -8.78 7.60 -10.19
N GLU A 177 -8.22 7.92 -11.34
CA GLU A 177 -6.90 7.45 -11.76
C GLU A 177 -5.79 7.89 -10.80
N VAL A 178 -5.78 9.18 -10.42
CA VAL A 178 -4.81 9.71 -9.44
C VAL A 178 -5.01 9.07 -8.06
N SER A 179 -6.26 8.89 -7.62
CA SER A 179 -6.60 8.23 -6.35
C SER A 179 -6.25 6.73 -6.32
N ASP A 180 -6.35 6.03 -7.45
CA ASP A 180 -5.98 4.62 -7.56
C ASP A 180 -4.45 4.45 -7.68
N SER A 181 -3.76 5.48 -8.16
CA SER A 181 -2.31 5.49 -8.40
C SER A 181 -1.50 6.22 -7.31
N LEU A 182 -2.07 6.45 -6.12
CA LEU A 182 -1.41 7.14 -5.01
C LEU A 182 -0.04 6.54 -4.62
N TYR A 183 0.12 5.23 -4.79
CA TYR A 183 1.34 4.49 -4.46
C TYR A 183 2.27 4.27 -5.66
N SER A 184 1.85 4.67 -6.86
CA SER A 184 2.65 4.57 -8.07
C SER A 184 3.68 5.70 -8.13
N GLU A 185 4.83 5.39 -8.71
CA GLU A 185 5.86 6.38 -9.06
C GLU A 185 5.36 7.30 -10.17
N ILE A 186 5.80 8.55 -10.13
CA ILE A 186 5.55 9.53 -11.18
C ILE A 186 6.60 9.33 -12.29
N ASP A 187 6.14 9.23 -13.53
CA ASP A 187 7.01 9.01 -14.70
C ASP A 187 7.64 10.33 -15.17
N LYS A 188 6.80 11.26 -15.63
CA LYS A 188 7.25 12.53 -16.19
C LYS A 188 6.58 13.70 -15.48
N CYS A 189 7.32 14.79 -15.33
CA CYS A 189 6.83 16.09 -14.87
C CYS A 189 7.34 17.16 -15.85
N SER A 190 6.45 18.05 -16.28
CA SER A 190 6.75 19.20 -17.13
C SER A 190 6.13 20.44 -16.51
N GLY A 191 6.96 21.40 -16.11
CA GLY A 191 6.49 22.67 -15.52
C GLY A 191 5.88 22.55 -14.11
N VAL A 192 6.04 21.41 -13.43
CA VAL A 192 5.53 21.18 -12.06
C VAL A 192 6.70 21.03 -11.09
N THR A 193 6.74 21.85 -10.04
CA THR A 193 7.84 21.88 -9.05
C THR A 193 7.55 21.10 -7.78
N TYR A 194 6.27 20.81 -7.50
CA TYR A 194 5.84 20.11 -6.29
C TYR A 194 5.82 18.58 -6.44
N LEU A 195 6.08 18.06 -7.64
CA LEU A 195 6.21 16.63 -7.94
C LEU A 195 7.61 16.33 -8.45
N LYS A 196 8.22 15.27 -7.91
CA LYS A 196 9.48 14.73 -8.39
C LYS A 196 9.25 13.39 -9.09
N PRO A 197 9.88 13.16 -10.25
CA PRO A 197 9.83 11.87 -10.94
C PRO A 197 10.49 10.77 -10.11
N ASN A 198 10.12 9.52 -10.36
CA ASN A 198 10.59 8.32 -9.64
C ASN A 198 10.27 8.31 -8.13
N GLN A 199 9.41 9.20 -7.67
CA GLN A 199 8.86 9.19 -6.32
C GLN A 199 7.38 8.89 -6.38
N SER A 200 6.87 8.19 -5.36
CA SER A 200 5.44 7.91 -5.28
C SER A 200 4.65 9.21 -5.12
N PHE A 201 3.40 9.24 -5.61
CA PHE A 201 2.53 10.39 -5.42
C PHE A 201 2.36 10.72 -3.92
N ILE A 202 2.23 9.69 -3.08
CA ILE A 202 2.18 9.83 -1.63
C ILE A 202 3.46 10.41 -1.03
N HIS A 203 4.65 10.03 -1.51
CA HIS A 203 5.90 10.63 -1.05
C HIS A 203 5.88 12.14 -1.31
N ASN A 204 5.52 12.55 -2.52
CA ASN A 204 5.41 13.96 -2.89
C ASN A 204 4.37 14.69 -2.02
N ALA A 205 3.22 14.06 -1.76
CA ALA A 205 2.17 14.61 -0.91
C ALA A 205 2.59 14.82 0.56
N ILE A 206 3.41 13.93 1.12
CA ILE A 206 3.88 14.05 2.52
C ILE A 206 5.02 15.08 2.64
N THR A 207 5.89 15.13 1.63
CA THR A 207 7.01 16.07 1.55
C THR A 207 6.54 17.48 1.22
N ALA A 208 5.43 17.62 0.49
CA ALA A 208 4.80 18.91 0.28
C ALA A 208 4.39 19.54 1.63
N GLU A 209 4.71 20.81 1.80
CA GLU A 209 4.31 21.59 2.99
C GLU A 209 2.86 22.08 2.89
N SER A 210 2.20 21.83 1.76
CA SER A 210 0.81 22.22 1.52
C SER A 210 -0.19 21.25 2.14
N GLU A 211 -1.40 21.76 2.36
CA GLU A 211 -2.55 20.96 2.77
C GLU A 211 -2.90 19.95 1.66
N TYR A 212 -3.14 18.68 2.02
CA TYR A 212 -3.24 17.61 1.03
C TYR A 212 -4.43 17.73 0.07
N LEU A 213 -5.58 18.23 0.51
CA LEU A 213 -6.73 18.42 -0.38
C LEU A 213 -6.39 19.47 -1.45
N LYS A 214 -5.74 20.56 -1.05
CA LYS A 214 -5.22 21.57 -1.99
C LYS A 214 -4.18 20.99 -2.94
N PHE A 215 -3.20 20.24 -2.42
CA PHE A 215 -2.19 19.54 -3.21
C PHE A 215 -2.86 18.61 -4.24
N PHE A 216 -3.82 17.79 -3.80
CA PHE A 216 -4.51 16.83 -4.64
C PHE A 216 -5.32 17.50 -5.75
N THR A 217 -6.05 18.57 -5.44
CA THR A 217 -6.79 19.35 -6.44
C THR A 217 -5.86 19.88 -7.53
N VAL A 218 -4.76 20.54 -7.14
CA VAL A 218 -3.77 21.08 -8.10
C VAL A 218 -3.14 19.94 -8.92
N ALA A 219 -2.78 18.84 -8.26
CA ALA A 219 -2.18 17.70 -8.94
C ALA A 219 -3.12 17.06 -9.97
N VAL A 220 -4.42 16.93 -9.65
CA VAL A 220 -5.38 16.41 -10.63
C VAL A 220 -5.58 17.38 -11.78
N THR A 221 -5.67 18.70 -11.55
CA THR A 221 -5.75 19.68 -12.63
C THR A 221 -4.52 19.61 -13.54
N ASP A 222 -3.32 19.56 -12.97
CA ASP A 222 -2.08 19.43 -13.74
C ASP A 222 -1.97 18.07 -14.46
N PHE A 223 -2.61 17.02 -13.92
CA PHE A 223 -2.70 15.71 -14.58
C PHE A 223 -3.62 15.77 -15.81
N ILE A 224 -4.76 16.45 -15.70
CA ILE A 224 -5.70 16.69 -16.82
C ILE A 224 -5.00 17.51 -17.91
N ASP A 225 -4.21 18.51 -17.52
CA ASP A 225 -3.38 19.32 -18.41
C ASP A 225 -2.17 18.57 -18.99
N LYS A 226 -2.00 17.28 -18.65
CA LYS A 226 -0.88 16.43 -19.08
C LYS A 226 0.50 16.97 -18.68
N LYS A 227 0.57 17.76 -17.62
CA LYS A 227 1.86 18.26 -17.09
C LYS A 227 2.63 17.18 -16.36
N TRP A 228 1.97 16.10 -15.93
CA TRP A 228 2.63 14.93 -15.39
C TRP A 228 1.83 13.65 -15.65
N SER A 229 2.46 12.49 -15.52
CA SER A 229 1.82 11.19 -15.78
C SER A 229 2.34 10.06 -14.89
N PHE A 230 1.55 9.00 -14.77
CA PHE A 230 2.01 7.71 -14.25
C PHE A 230 2.61 6.86 -15.37
N PRO A 231 3.52 5.92 -15.07
CA PRO A 231 3.99 4.96 -16.04
C PRO A 231 2.81 4.10 -16.51
N SER A 232 2.64 3.97 -17.82
CA SER A 232 1.51 3.22 -18.38
C SER A 232 1.55 1.78 -17.87
N PHE A 233 0.38 1.21 -17.57
CA PHE A 233 0.28 -0.17 -17.06
C PHE A 233 0.95 -1.19 -18.00
N PHE A 234 0.91 -0.94 -19.31
CA PHE A 234 1.51 -1.77 -20.35
C PHE A 234 3.04 -1.59 -20.49
N LEU A 235 3.60 -0.47 -20.03
CA LEU A 235 5.04 -0.20 -20.06
C LEU A 235 5.74 -0.49 -18.73
N LYS A 236 5.06 -1.10 -17.75
CA LYS A 236 5.78 -1.59 -16.57
C LYS A 236 6.70 -2.73 -17.03
N ASP A 237 8.00 -2.47 -17.12
CA ASP A 237 9.04 -3.47 -17.43
C ASP A 237 8.90 -4.72 -16.55
N LYS A 238 8.44 -4.56 -15.31
CA LYS A 238 8.13 -5.65 -14.40
C LYS A 238 6.96 -6.53 -14.86
N LEU A 239 5.93 -5.98 -15.51
CA LEU A 239 4.81 -6.75 -16.06
C LEU A 239 5.26 -7.55 -17.28
N LEU A 240 6.01 -6.93 -18.20
CA LEU A 240 6.57 -7.62 -19.36
C LEU A 240 7.53 -8.73 -18.93
N ASN A 241 8.42 -8.46 -17.97
CA ASN A 241 9.29 -9.49 -17.39
C ASN A 241 8.51 -10.57 -16.65
N SER A 242 7.46 -10.22 -15.91
CA SER A 242 6.63 -11.22 -15.22
C SER A 242 5.86 -12.11 -16.20
N ILE A 243 5.31 -11.54 -17.27
CA ILE A 243 4.65 -12.27 -18.34
C ILE A 243 5.66 -13.16 -19.07
N ALA A 244 6.84 -12.64 -19.41
CA ALA A 244 7.89 -13.42 -20.05
C ALA A 244 8.36 -14.58 -19.18
N VAL A 245 8.61 -14.35 -17.89
CA VAL A 245 9.01 -15.39 -16.92
C VAL A 245 7.89 -16.43 -16.75
N TYR A 246 6.63 -16.01 -16.63
CA TYR A 246 5.51 -16.93 -16.50
C TYR A 246 5.32 -17.78 -17.76
N THR A 247 5.46 -17.16 -18.94
CA THR A 247 5.37 -17.84 -20.24
C THR A 247 6.52 -18.84 -20.41
N PHE A 248 7.74 -18.44 -20.07
CA PHE A 248 8.91 -19.33 -20.07
C PHE A 248 8.72 -20.52 -19.12
N ARG A 249 8.29 -20.28 -17.87
CA ARG A 249 8.00 -21.35 -16.90
C ARG A 249 6.94 -22.32 -17.42
N THR A 250 5.88 -21.79 -18.02
CA THR A 250 4.81 -22.61 -18.62
C THR A 250 5.35 -23.47 -19.76
N LEU A 251 6.18 -22.90 -20.65
CA LEU A 251 6.84 -23.64 -21.73
C LEU A 251 7.78 -24.74 -21.22
N VAL A 252 8.56 -24.47 -20.18
CA VAL A 252 9.45 -25.47 -19.58
C VAL A 252 8.65 -26.62 -18.97
N VAL A 253 7.56 -26.33 -18.26
CA VAL A 253 6.68 -27.37 -17.69
C VAL A 253 6.02 -28.19 -18.79
N ILE A 254 5.51 -27.55 -19.85
CA ILE A 254 4.95 -28.26 -21.01
C ILE A 254 6.03 -29.14 -21.67
N GLY A 255 7.23 -28.61 -21.88
CA GLY A 255 8.36 -29.35 -22.45
C GLY A 255 8.76 -30.56 -21.60
N LEU A 256 8.80 -30.41 -20.28
CA LEU A 256 9.04 -31.50 -19.34
C LEU A 256 7.94 -32.56 -19.40
N CYS A 257 6.67 -32.15 -19.44
CA CYS A 257 5.54 -33.08 -19.58
C CYS A 257 5.58 -33.84 -20.91
N VAL A 258 5.90 -33.16 -22.02
CA VAL A 258 6.07 -33.79 -23.34
C VAL A 258 7.25 -34.74 -23.34
N PHE A 259 8.38 -34.35 -22.75
CA PHE A 259 9.55 -35.21 -22.62
C PHE A 259 9.26 -36.44 -21.76
N LEU A 260 8.61 -36.27 -20.61
CA LEU A 260 8.16 -37.37 -19.74
C LEU A 260 7.19 -38.29 -20.47
N TYR A 261 6.23 -37.74 -21.21
CA TYR A 261 5.30 -38.52 -22.02
C TYR A 261 6.03 -39.32 -23.10
N LEU A 262 6.95 -38.69 -23.84
CA LEU A 262 7.76 -39.36 -24.86
C LEU A 262 8.66 -40.44 -24.24
N ALA A 263 9.29 -40.16 -23.09
CA ALA A 263 10.12 -41.11 -22.37
C ALA A 263 9.32 -42.31 -21.84
N ILE A 264 8.11 -42.09 -21.33
CA ILE A 264 7.19 -43.17 -20.95
C ILE A 264 6.80 -43.97 -22.18
N MET A 265 6.46 -43.33 -23.29
CA MET A 265 6.08 -44.01 -24.52
C MET A 265 7.25 -44.84 -25.07
N THR A 266 8.47 -44.31 -25.17
CA THR A 266 9.64 -45.06 -25.64
C THR A 266 10.03 -46.19 -24.69
N THR A 267 10.00 -45.96 -23.36
CA THR A 267 10.22 -47.04 -22.40
C THR A 267 9.15 -48.11 -22.48
N THR A 268 7.88 -47.79 -22.71
CA THR A 268 6.82 -48.79 -22.95
C THR A 268 6.98 -49.55 -24.27
N PHE A 269 7.67 -48.97 -25.26
CA PHE A 269 7.99 -49.66 -26.52
C PHE A 269 9.18 -50.63 -26.36
N ASP A 270 10.21 -50.28 -25.59
CA ASP A 270 11.32 -51.20 -25.26
C ASP A 270 10.91 -52.29 -24.25
N LEU A 271 10.01 -51.96 -23.32
CA LEU A 271 9.43 -52.89 -22.32
C LEU A 271 8.59 -54.02 -22.90
N LYS A 272 8.15 -53.92 -24.15
CA LYS A 272 7.46 -55.03 -24.81
C LYS A 272 8.39 -56.22 -25.05
N ASN A 273 9.72 -56.02 -24.96
CA ASN A 273 10.72 -57.07 -25.13
C ASN A 273 11.54 -57.42 -23.88
N GLU A 274 11.51 -56.64 -22.79
CA GLU A 274 12.21 -57.01 -21.55
C GLU A 274 11.44 -56.66 -20.26
N LYS A 275 11.38 -57.62 -19.33
CA LYS A 275 10.81 -57.46 -17.98
C LYS A 275 11.65 -56.46 -17.17
N ILE A 276 11.22 -55.20 -17.06
CA ILE A 276 11.86 -54.25 -16.13
C ILE A 276 11.49 -54.61 -14.68
N SER A 277 12.51 -54.74 -13.84
CA SER A 277 12.34 -54.93 -12.39
C SER A 277 11.95 -53.59 -11.76
N GLY A 278 11.03 -53.59 -10.79
CA GLY A 278 10.51 -52.38 -10.15
C GLY A 278 11.55 -51.44 -9.53
N ARG A 279 12.82 -51.85 -9.43
CA ARG A 279 13.94 -51.04 -8.91
C ARG A 279 14.23 -49.80 -9.74
N ASP A 280 14.12 -49.87 -11.07
CA ASP A 280 14.51 -48.75 -11.94
C ASP A 280 13.49 -47.61 -11.93
N PHE A 281 12.22 -47.94 -11.68
CA PHE A 281 11.15 -46.94 -11.54
C PHE A 281 11.30 -46.10 -10.26
N TYR A 282 11.70 -46.72 -9.15
CA TYR A 282 11.97 -45.99 -7.90
C TYR A 282 13.23 -45.11 -8.02
N PHE A 283 14.24 -45.54 -8.77
CA PHE A 283 15.47 -44.77 -8.96
C PHE A 283 15.22 -43.45 -9.73
N ILE A 284 14.34 -43.47 -10.73
CA ILE A 284 13.96 -42.26 -11.49
C ILE A 284 13.11 -41.32 -10.62
N ARG A 285 12.16 -41.85 -9.85
CA ARG A 285 11.33 -41.06 -8.94
C ARG A 285 12.17 -40.32 -7.90
N ASP A 286 13.10 -41.01 -7.27
CA ASP A 286 13.91 -40.45 -6.20
C ASP A 286 14.92 -39.42 -6.76
N LYS A 287 15.47 -39.62 -7.97
CA LYS A 287 16.29 -38.59 -8.64
C LYS A 287 15.50 -37.35 -9.07
N ILE A 288 14.24 -37.50 -9.47
CA ILE A 288 13.38 -36.35 -9.81
C ILE A 288 13.04 -35.57 -8.53
N ALA A 289 12.75 -36.26 -7.42
CA ALA A 289 12.51 -35.62 -6.12
C ALA A 289 13.74 -34.87 -5.60
N GLU A 290 14.93 -35.47 -5.70
CA GLU A 290 16.21 -34.86 -5.31
C GLU A 290 16.56 -33.64 -6.20
N SER A 291 16.27 -33.71 -7.50
CA SER A 291 16.45 -32.58 -8.42
C SER A 291 15.50 -31.41 -8.11
N LEU A 292 14.24 -31.71 -7.74
CA LEU A 292 13.25 -30.71 -7.32
C LEU A 292 13.61 -30.03 -5.98
N GLU A 293 14.13 -30.79 -5.01
CA GLU A 293 14.62 -30.21 -3.74
C GLU A 293 15.86 -29.34 -3.94
N ASN A 294 16.79 -29.76 -4.80
CA ASN A 294 17.99 -28.98 -5.13
C ASN A 294 17.65 -27.70 -5.92
N PHE A 295 16.58 -27.69 -6.72
CA PHE A 295 16.14 -26.48 -7.43
C PHE A 295 15.51 -25.43 -6.48
N GLN A 296 14.82 -25.87 -5.42
CA GLN A 296 14.27 -24.95 -4.40
C GLN A 296 15.36 -24.32 -3.51
N THR A 297 16.51 -24.98 -3.34
CA THR A 297 17.64 -24.44 -2.56
C THR A 297 18.49 -23.42 -3.34
N PHE A 298 18.52 -23.47 -4.67
CA PHE A 298 19.17 -22.42 -5.49
C PHE A 298 18.52 -21.04 -5.33
N GLU A 299 17.20 -20.97 -5.12
CA GLU A 299 16.46 -19.72 -4.84
C GLU A 299 16.83 -19.11 -3.46
N LYS A 300 17.38 -19.94 -2.54
CA LYS A 300 17.93 -19.47 -1.25
C LYS A 300 19.37 -19.00 -1.35
N GLN A 301 20.18 -19.51 -2.28
CA GLN A 301 21.60 -19.12 -2.41
C GLN A 301 21.82 -17.80 -3.14
N GLU A 302 20.89 -17.37 -4.01
CA GLU A 302 20.94 -16.02 -4.62
C GLU A 302 20.66 -14.88 -3.61
N ASN A 303 20.24 -15.22 -2.38
CA ASN A 303 19.98 -14.28 -1.29
C ASN A 303 21.03 -14.32 -0.15
N LEU A 304 22.18 -14.97 -0.35
CA LEU A 304 23.30 -14.89 0.58
C LEU A 304 24.16 -13.64 0.27
N PRO A 305 24.50 -12.79 1.26
CA PRO A 305 25.39 -11.66 1.03
C PRO A 305 26.78 -12.16 0.63
N LYS A 306 27.34 -11.60 -0.45
CA LYS A 306 28.74 -11.77 -0.81
C LYS A 306 29.61 -11.32 0.37
N ALA A 307 30.25 -12.27 1.05
CA ALA A 307 31.25 -11.99 2.05
C ALA A 307 32.44 -11.26 1.40
N ASN A 308 32.88 -10.19 2.06
CA ASN A 308 33.94 -9.28 1.64
C ASN A 308 35.26 -10.00 1.34
N GLY A 309 35.79 -9.81 0.12
CA GLY A 309 37.22 -9.98 -0.16
C GLY A 309 37.99 -8.81 0.41
N HIS A 310 38.50 -8.96 1.62
CA HIS A 310 39.41 -8.01 2.25
C HIS A 310 40.83 -8.28 1.71
N ASN A 311 41.32 -7.36 0.88
CA ASN A 311 42.67 -7.38 0.33
C ASN A 311 43.40 -6.15 0.90
N GLY A 312 44.53 -6.33 1.59
CA GLY A 312 45.39 -5.20 1.95
C GLY A 312 46.34 -5.36 3.13
N ASN A 313 47.59 -5.70 2.80
CA ASN A 313 48.85 -5.27 3.44
C ASN A 313 49.29 -5.83 4.79
N HIS A 314 50.16 -6.84 4.69
CA HIS A 314 51.37 -6.91 5.51
C HIS A 314 52.53 -6.19 4.80
N GLY A 315 53.10 -5.19 5.47
CA GLY A 315 54.38 -4.56 5.12
C GLY A 315 54.99 -3.92 6.36
N LYS A 316 55.82 -4.66 7.09
CA LYS A 316 56.70 -4.12 8.14
C LYS A 316 57.85 -3.35 7.47
N SER A 317 58.15 -2.12 7.92
CA SER A 317 59.55 -1.71 8.16
C SER A 317 59.69 -0.41 8.96
N SER A 318 60.38 -0.53 10.09
CA SER A 318 61.35 0.38 10.73
C SER A 318 61.04 1.85 11.11
N ARG A 319 61.06 2.08 12.44
CA ARG A 319 61.92 3.03 13.20
C ARG A 319 62.17 4.44 12.63
N LEU A 320 61.80 5.49 13.39
CA LEU A 320 62.73 6.37 14.14
C LEU A 320 62.03 7.57 14.84
N LYS A 321 62.41 7.75 16.11
CA LYS A 321 62.70 9.00 16.86
C LYS A 321 61.63 10.07 17.14
N ASN A 322 61.45 10.25 18.45
CA ASN A 322 61.57 11.48 19.25
C ASN A 322 60.72 12.72 18.92
N GLY A 323 60.05 13.24 19.96
CA GLY A 323 59.80 14.68 20.06
C GLY A 323 58.76 15.07 21.10
N LYS A 324 59.22 15.42 22.30
CA LYS A 324 58.47 16.20 23.30
C LYS A 324 57.96 17.52 22.71
N LYS A 325 56.70 17.88 22.95
CA LYS A 325 56.29 18.98 23.84
C LYS A 325 54.78 19.01 23.97
#